data_AF-A0A9E3N589-F1
#
_entry.id   AF-A0A9E3N589-F1
#
_cell.length_a   1.000
_cell.length_b   1.000
_cell.length_c   1.000
_cell.angle_alpha   90.00
_cell.angle_beta   90.00
_cell.angle_gamma   90.00
#
_symmetry.space_group_name_H-M   'P 1'
#
loop_
_entity.id
_entity.type
_entity.pdbx_description
1 polymer ?
#
loop_
_entity_poly.entity_id
_entity_poly.type
_entity_poly.pdbx_seq_one_letter_code
_entity_poly.pdbx_strand_id
1 'polypeptide(L)'
;MTGPGWRNRTAHAAGVAGHVPDIALLDIGLPGMNGYELLAALRARPGWAHTAFAALSGYGQPEDRARSLGAGFSAHLVKPPAPQELAGLLDALAQHAAGETITGS
;
A
#
# COMPACT_ATOMS: atom_id res chain seq x y z
N MET A 1 1.41 -27.15 4.88
CA MET A 1 1.01 -25.82 5.37
C MET A 1 1.72 -24.78 4.50
N THR A 2 1.14 -24.49 3.35
CA THR A 2 1.72 -23.63 2.31
C THR A 2 1.41 -22.19 2.69
N GLY A 3 2.40 -21.46 3.22
CA GLY A 3 2.26 -20.02 3.40
C GLY A 3 2.04 -19.35 2.04
N PRO A 4 1.33 -18.20 1.99
CA PRO A 4 1.08 -17.51 0.73
C PRO A 4 2.43 -17.19 0.08
N GLY A 5 2.56 -17.53 -1.22
CA GLY A 5 3.81 -17.55 -1.99
C GLY A 5 4.39 -16.18 -2.31
N TRP A 6 4.43 -15.27 -1.33
CA TRP A 6 5.06 -13.97 -1.44
C TRP A 6 6.57 -14.15 -1.59
N ARG A 7 7.06 -14.11 -2.83
CA ARG A 7 8.49 -13.93 -3.12
C ARG A 7 8.85 -12.48 -2.80
N ASN A 8 9.61 -12.26 -1.73
CA ASN A 8 10.14 -10.94 -1.36
C ASN A 8 11.03 -10.39 -2.49
N ARG A 9 10.46 -9.50 -3.32
CA ARG A 9 11.23 -8.57 -4.13
C ARG A 9 11.15 -7.23 -3.42
N THR A 10 12.17 -6.92 -2.63
CA THR A 10 12.33 -5.59 -2.03
C THR A 10 12.52 -4.58 -3.17
N ALA A 11 11.45 -3.91 -3.59
CA ALA A 11 11.54 -2.78 -4.49
C ALA A 11 11.74 -1.53 -3.62
N HIS A 12 12.99 -1.04 -3.54
CA HIS A 12 13.19 0.39 -3.32
C HIS A 12 12.56 1.10 -4.53
N ALA A 13 11.82 2.18 -4.31
CA ALA A 13 11.05 2.86 -5.35
C ALA A 13 11.92 3.27 -6.56
N ALA A 14 11.99 2.37 -7.53
CA ALA A 14 12.32 2.58 -8.92
C ALA A 14 11.37 1.65 -9.66
N GLY A 15 10.36 2.25 -10.29
CA GLY A 15 9.20 1.54 -10.81
C GLY A 15 9.58 0.31 -11.63
N VAL A 16 8.86 -0.79 -11.41
CA VAL A 16 8.79 -1.85 -12.41
C VAL A 16 8.02 -1.24 -13.59
N ALA A 17 8.75 -0.66 -14.53
CA ALA A 17 8.18 -0.05 -15.72
C ALA A 17 7.31 -1.10 -16.43
N GLY A 18 6.01 -0.81 -16.59
CA GLY A 18 5.06 -1.66 -17.29
C GLY A 18 4.18 -2.58 -16.43
N HIS A 19 4.27 -2.55 -15.09
CA HIS A 19 3.39 -3.34 -14.22
C HIS A 19 2.64 -2.46 -13.22
N VAL A 20 1.32 -2.64 -13.15
CA VAL A 20 0.45 -2.03 -12.14
C VAL A 20 0.28 -3.05 -11.01
N PRO A 21 0.70 -2.75 -9.78
CA PRO A 21 0.57 -3.68 -8.67
C PRO A 21 -0.85 -3.65 -8.08
N ASP A 22 -1.28 -4.77 -7.51
CA ASP A 22 -2.50 -4.86 -6.72
C ASP A 22 -2.35 -4.13 -5.37
N ILE A 23 -1.15 -4.15 -4.80
CA ILE A 23 -0.83 -3.53 -3.51
C ILE A 23 0.49 -2.75 -3.61
N ALA A 24 0.50 -1.51 -3.12
CA ALA A 24 1.68 -0.67 -3.03
C ALA A 24 1.88 -0.12 -1.61
N LEU A 25 3.09 -0.30 -1.06
CA LEU A 25 3.51 0.35 0.18
C LEU A 25 4.22 1.66 -0.15
N LEU A 26 3.78 2.75 0.48
CA LEU A 26 4.25 4.11 0.24
C LEU A 26 4.76 4.71 1.54
N ASP A 27 6.00 5.18 1.50
CA ASP A 27 6.62 5.85 2.63
C ASP A 27 6.15 7.31 2.73
N ILE A 28 5.59 7.70 3.89
CA ILE A 28 5.14 9.08 4.13
C ILE A 28 6.25 9.91 4.79
N GLY A 29 7.19 9.27 5.50
CA GLY A 29 8.17 9.92 6.35
C GLY A 29 9.50 10.24 5.67
N LEU A 30 9.58 10.25 4.33
CA LEU A 30 10.83 10.55 3.63
C LEU A 30 11.11 12.05 3.62
N PRO A 31 12.31 12.50 4.03
CA PRO A 31 12.70 13.90 3.87
C PRO A 31 12.74 14.27 2.38
N GLY A 32 12.04 15.35 2.02
CA GLY A 32 12.01 15.88 0.65
C GLY A 32 10.98 15.23 -0.29
N MET A 33 10.16 14.28 0.17
CA MET A 33 9.06 13.72 -0.61
C MET A 33 7.77 13.65 0.20
N ASN A 34 6.70 14.22 -0.34
CA ASN A 34 5.39 14.16 0.27
C ASN A 34 4.66 12.91 -0.20
N GLY A 35 4.64 11.85 0.61
CA GLY A 35 3.97 10.58 0.28
C GLY A 35 2.49 10.73 -0.11
N TYR A 36 1.83 11.80 0.36
CA TYR A 36 0.47 12.13 -0.04
C TYR A 36 0.37 12.64 -1.48
N GLU A 37 1.31 13.49 -1.92
CA GLU A 37 1.37 13.95 -3.32
C GLU A 37 1.72 12.79 -4.26
N LEU A 38 2.59 11.87 -3.83
CA LEU A 38 2.89 10.66 -4.58
C LEU A 38 1.65 9.77 -4.73
N LEU A 39 0.86 9.58 -3.66
CA LEU A 39 -0.41 8.86 -3.73
C LEU A 39 -1.33 9.51 -4.78
N ALA A 40 -1.53 10.83 -4.72
CA ALA A 40 -2.37 11.55 -5.67
C ALA A 40 -1.90 11.38 -7.12
N ALA A 41 -0.59 11.50 -7.36
CA ALA A 41 0.00 11.32 -8.68
C ALA A 41 -0.14 9.88 -9.22
N LEU A 42 0.01 8.88 -8.35
CA LEU A 42 -0.16 7.46 -8.74
C LEU A 42 -1.63 7.14 -9.03
N ARG A 43 -2.58 7.61 -8.21
CA ARG A 43 -4.01 7.37 -8.47
C ARG A 43 -4.51 8.03 -9.76
N ALA A 44 -3.88 9.12 -10.19
CA ALA A 44 -4.19 9.76 -11.47
C ALA A 44 -3.68 8.99 -12.70
N ARG A 45 -2.82 7.97 -12.51
CA ARG A 45 -2.29 7.18 -13.63
C ARG A 45 -3.31 6.12 -14.08
N PRO A 46 -3.49 5.91 -15.40
CA PRO A 46 -4.31 4.83 -15.91
C PRO A 46 -3.89 3.47 -15.33
N GLY A 47 -4.88 2.69 -14.88
CA GLY A 47 -4.68 1.36 -14.30
C GLY A 47 -4.45 1.34 -12.78
N TRP A 48 -3.95 2.42 -12.17
CA TRP A 48 -3.60 2.45 -10.74
C TRP A 48 -4.79 2.70 -9.80
N ALA A 49 -5.99 2.92 -10.36
CA ALA A 49 -7.20 3.16 -9.56
C ALA A 49 -7.56 1.98 -8.64
N HIS A 50 -7.21 0.76 -9.07
CA HIS A 50 -7.46 -0.49 -8.33
C HIS A 50 -6.32 -0.87 -7.38
N THR A 51 -5.19 -0.15 -7.41
CA THR A 51 -4.08 -0.43 -6.51
C THR A 51 -4.48 -0.05 -5.08
N ALA A 52 -4.35 -0.99 -4.15
CA ALA A 52 -4.47 -0.73 -2.73
C ALA A 52 -3.18 -0.10 -2.20
N PHE A 53 -3.28 1.11 -1.65
CA PHE A 53 -2.12 1.84 -1.14
C PHE A 53 -2.06 1.76 0.38
N ALA A 54 -0.97 1.22 0.92
CA ALA A 54 -0.70 1.20 2.35
C ALA A 54 0.38 2.23 2.70
N ALA A 55 0.10 3.09 3.67
CA ALA A 55 1.06 4.02 4.22
C ALA A 55 2.07 3.29 5.11
N LEU A 56 3.36 3.64 4.98
CA LEU A 56 4.44 3.22 5.87
C LEU A 56 5.09 4.48 6.45
N SER A 57 5.04 4.66 7.78
CA SER A 57 5.41 5.92 8.44
C SER A 57 6.21 5.68 9.72
N GLY A 58 7.10 6.60 10.11
CA GLY A 58 7.69 6.60 11.47
C GLY A 58 6.74 7.15 12.55
N TYR A 59 5.65 7.79 12.13
CA TYR A 59 4.64 8.41 12.98
C TYR A 59 3.39 7.53 13.00
N GLY A 60 2.93 7.16 14.19
CA GLY A 60 1.86 6.19 14.38
C GLY A 60 0.67 6.69 15.20
N GLN A 61 0.59 7.99 15.45
CA GLN A 61 -0.45 8.56 16.29
C GLN A 61 -1.82 8.42 15.63
N PRO A 62 -2.92 8.44 16.41
CA PRO A 62 -4.27 8.38 15.86
C PRO A 62 -4.51 9.43 14.76
N GLU A 63 -3.96 10.62 14.91
CA GLU A 63 -4.07 11.71 13.92
C GLU A 63 -3.34 11.37 12.62
N ASP A 64 -2.15 10.75 12.69
CA ASP A 64 -1.37 10.33 11.52
C ASP A 64 -2.12 9.25 10.74
N ARG A 65 -2.72 8.30 11.47
CA ARG A 65 -3.54 7.23 10.89
C ARG A 65 -4.77 7.84 10.20
N ALA A 66 -5.52 8.68 10.89
CA ALA A 66 -6.70 9.34 10.34
C ALA A 66 -6.36 10.16 9.10
N ARG A 67 -5.24 10.90 9.11
CA ARG A 67 -4.76 11.67 7.97
C ARG A 67 -4.40 10.77 6.78
N SER A 68 -3.72 9.66 7.01
CA SER A 68 -3.41 8.71 5.93
C SER A 68 -4.67 8.09 5.31
N LEU A 69 -5.62 7.64 6.12
CA LEU A 69 -6.87 7.08 5.63
C LEU A 69 -7.68 8.14 4.86
N GLY A 70 -7.77 9.36 5.39
CA GLY A 70 -8.47 10.47 4.74
C GLY A 70 -7.85 10.91 3.41
N ALA A 71 -6.56 10.66 3.19
CA ALA A 71 -5.89 10.91 1.91
C ALA A 71 -6.14 9.81 0.87
N GLY A 72 -6.77 8.69 1.25
CA GLY A 72 -7.07 7.56 0.36
C GLY A 72 -6.07 6.40 0.45
N PHE A 73 -5.28 6.32 1.52
CA PHE A 73 -4.59 5.08 1.88
C PHE A 73 -5.60 4.07 2.44
N SER A 74 -5.46 2.80 2.08
CA SER A 74 -6.26 1.69 2.59
C SER A 74 -5.84 1.26 3.99
N ALA A 75 -4.59 1.52 4.37
CA ALA A 75 -4.03 1.14 5.66
C ALA A 75 -2.81 1.98 6.05
N HIS A 76 -2.40 1.88 7.31
CA HIS A 76 -1.24 2.56 7.87
C HIS A 76 -0.39 1.59 8.70
N LEU A 77 0.90 1.48 8.38
CA LEU A 77 1.92 0.75 9.12
C LEU A 77 2.95 1.70 9.71
N VAL A 78 3.30 1.45 10.97
CA VAL A 78 4.35 2.20 11.66
C VAL A 78 5.68 1.47 11.52
N LYS A 79 6.76 2.21 11.28
CA LYS A 79 8.11 1.68 11.19
C LYS A 79 8.72 1.47 12.57
N PRO A 80 9.50 0.40 12.77
CA PRO A 80 9.58 -0.79 11.92
C PRO A 80 8.37 -1.72 12.16
N PRO A 81 7.62 -2.15 11.12
CA PRO A 81 6.52 -3.09 11.35
C PRO A 81 7.07 -4.48 11.67
N ALA A 82 6.40 -5.22 12.56
CA ALA A 82 6.72 -6.63 12.73
C ALA A 82 6.38 -7.41 11.44
N PRO A 83 7.13 -8.47 11.10
CA PRO A 83 6.84 -9.28 9.92
C PRO A 83 5.41 -9.82 9.87
N GLN A 84 4.83 -10.13 11.04
CA GLN A 84 3.46 -10.63 11.16
C GLN A 84 2.42 -9.55 10.85
N GLU A 85 2.66 -8.30 11.26
CA GLU A 85 1.79 -7.16 10.97
C GLU A 85 1.77 -6.86 9.47
N LEU A 86 2.95 -6.87 8.84
CA LEU A 86 3.08 -6.69 7.40
C LEU A 86 2.37 -7.82 6.64
N ALA A 87 2.60 -9.09 7.03
CA ALA A 87 1.97 -10.24 6.38
C ALA A 87 0.45 -10.21 6.51
N GLY A 88 -0.08 -9.92 7.70
CA GLY A 88 -1.52 -9.80 7.94
C GLY A 88 -2.15 -8.67 7.13
N LEU A 89 -1.46 -7.53 7.01
CA LEU A 89 -1.94 -6.44 6.17
C LEU A 89 -2.00 -6.84 4.69
N LEU A 90 -0.94 -7.44 4.16
CA LEU A 90 -0.89 -7.85 2.76
C LEU A 90 -1.99 -8.86 2.43
N ASP A 91 -2.26 -9.79 3.35
CA ASP A 91 -3.33 -10.76 3.22
C ASP A 91 -4.72 -10.09 3.20
N ALA A 92 -4.97 -9.16 4.13
CA ALA A 92 -6.22 -8.41 4.19
C ALA A 92 -6.47 -7.55 2.94
N LEU A 93 -5.42 -6.91 2.40
CA LEU A 93 -5.51 -6.11 1.18
C LEU A 93 -5.71 -6.99 -0.07
N ALA A 94 -5.05 -8.15 -0.14
CA ALA A 94 -5.21 -9.10 -1.25
C ALA A 94 -6.63 -9.66 -1.31
N GLN A 95 -7.24 -9.92 -0.15
CA GLN A 95 -8.64 -10.37 -0.07
C GLN A 95 -9.64 -9.30 -0.56
N HIS A 96 -9.37 -8.01 -0.27
CA HIS A 96 -10.20 -6.91 -0.77
C HIS A 96 -10.10 -6.76 -2.30
N ALA A 97 -8.88 -6.80 -2.85
CA ALA A 97 -8.67 -6.74 -4.29
C ALA A 97 -9.33 -7.92 -5.04
N ALA A 98 -9.30 -9.12 -4.46
CA ALA A 98 -9.96 -10.29 -5.02
C ALA A 98 -11.50 -10.20 -4.96
N GLY A 99 -12.05 -9.56 -3.93
CA GLY A 99 -13.50 -9.40 -3.74
C GLY A 99 -14.16 -8.42 -4.70
N GLU A 100 -13.44 -7.39 -5.17
CA GLU A 100 -13.96 -6.42 -6.17
C GLU A 100 -14.06 -6.99 -7.59
N THR A 101 -13.37 -8.09 -7.89
CA THR A 101 -13.31 -8.66 -9.26
C THR A 101 -14.56 -9.47 -9.64
N ILE A 102 -15.46 -9.77 -8.70
CA ILE A 102 -16.54 -10.77 -8.89
C ILE A 102 -17.93 -10.15 -9.20
N THR A 103 -18.07 -8.82 -9.25
CA THR A 103 -19.36 -8.17 -9.57
C THR A 103 -19.26 -7.43 -10.91
N GLY A 104 -19.36 -8.20 -12.00
CA GLY A 104 -19.37 -7.67 -13.36
C GLY A 104 -19.83 -8.73 -14.35
N SER A 105 -21.06 -9.22 -14.17
CA SER A 105 -21.84 -9.94 -15.20
C SER A 105 -23.06 -9.12 -15.56
#